data_AF-A0AAU8LTG9-F1
#
_entry.id   AF-A0AAU8LTG9-F1
#
_cell.length_a   1.000
_cell.length_b   1.000
_cell.length_c   1.000
_cell.angle_alpha   90.00
_cell.angle_beta   90.00
_cell.angle_gamma   90.00
#
_symmetry.space_group_name_H-M   'P 1'
#
loop_
_entity.id
_entity.type
_entity.pdbx_description
1 polymer ?
#
loop_
_entity_poly.entity_id
_entity_poly.type
_entity_poly.pdbx_seq_one_letter_code
_entity_poly.pdbx_strand_id
1 'polypeptide(L)'
;MAQSELYIQLLSNVHPPRPPGMSTPLLQHELVRETVLPCLHWRHPDTPLESELRERFGTEQISCGLEEFKQHVIRQLDKIGQQKPEKSSAAQSACDFIFIDAAPEDMHLTEKLMRCLQEYDFCDISVPLQDTRSALDAMRDLEENYREADIVLLLYHTASQAWVREHLLNCRKAQRKRSFPHHLIAVCQDRPENEKGIGITLRNLQVFYCPDLLAEPCLQTLVGQIKGKVQA
;
A
#
# COMPACT_ATOMS: atom_id res chain seq x y z
N MET A 1 4.06 -1.96 -18.76
CA MET A 1 4.36 -3.13 -17.89
C MET A 1 4.07 -2.90 -16.42
N ALA A 2 3.91 -1.66 -15.92
CA ALA A 2 3.78 -1.35 -14.49
C ALA A 2 2.56 -1.95 -13.75
N GLN A 3 1.62 -2.59 -14.46
CA GLN A 3 0.43 -3.23 -13.89
C GLN A 3 0.31 -4.73 -14.27
N SER A 4 1.31 -5.30 -14.93
CA SER A 4 1.28 -6.70 -15.34
C SER A 4 1.85 -7.60 -14.23
N GLU A 5 1.19 -8.71 -13.94
CA GLU A 5 1.63 -9.67 -12.89
C GLU A 5 2.38 -10.87 -13.46
N LEU A 6 2.22 -11.13 -14.75
CA LEU A 6 2.78 -12.27 -15.47
C LEU A 6 3.10 -11.83 -16.90
N TYR A 7 4.29 -12.17 -17.39
CA TYR A 7 4.64 -12.00 -18.80
C TYR A 7 4.56 -13.33 -19.52
N ILE A 8 3.87 -13.36 -20.67
CA ILE A 8 3.71 -14.55 -21.50
C ILE A 8 4.22 -14.25 -22.90
N GLN A 9 5.06 -15.14 -23.41
CA GLN A 9 5.56 -15.06 -24.77
C GLN A 9 5.27 -16.37 -25.52
N LEU A 10 4.62 -16.23 -26.68
CA LEU A 10 4.34 -17.34 -27.57
C LEU A 10 5.51 -17.50 -28.55
N LEU A 11 6.11 -18.68 -28.55
CA LEU A 11 7.19 -19.05 -29.47
C LEU A 11 6.58 -19.72 -30.69
N SER A 12 6.81 -19.12 -31.86
CA SER A 12 6.41 -19.68 -33.15
C SER A 12 7.51 -19.47 -34.17
N ASN A 13 7.50 -20.28 -35.23
CA ASN A 13 8.42 -20.16 -36.35
C ASN A 13 7.94 -19.14 -37.39
N VAL A 14 6.86 -18.41 -37.08
CA VAL A 14 6.31 -17.41 -37.98
C VAL A 14 6.99 -16.09 -37.68
N HIS A 15 7.67 -15.53 -38.68
CA HIS A 15 8.20 -14.18 -38.62
C HIS A 15 7.18 -13.22 -39.25
N PRO A 16 6.28 -12.60 -38.45
CA PRO A 16 5.35 -11.65 -39.02
C PRO A 16 6.13 -10.44 -39.58
N PRO A 17 5.78 -9.93 -40.77
CA PRO A 17 6.34 -8.69 -41.27
C PRO A 17 6.01 -7.58 -40.28
N ARG A 18 7.03 -6.84 -39.82
CA ARG A 18 6.84 -5.77 -38.83
C ARG A 18 7.02 -4.39 -39.45
N PRO A 19 6.16 -3.43 -39.08
CA PRO A 19 6.39 -2.03 -39.39
C PRO A 19 7.71 -1.53 -38.76
N PRO A 20 8.40 -0.58 -39.40
CA PRO A 20 9.58 0.07 -38.83
C PRO A 20 9.25 0.69 -37.46
N GLY A 21 10.10 0.46 -36.47
CA GLY A 21 9.99 1.09 -35.14
C GLY A 21 9.14 0.34 -34.09
N MET A 22 8.56 -0.82 -34.39
CA MET A 22 7.91 -1.65 -33.36
C MET A 22 8.90 -2.52 -32.59
N SER A 23 8.64 -2.70 -31.29
CA SER A 23 9.45 -3.59 -30.44
C SER A 23 9.34 -5.04 -30.91
N THR A 24 10.48 -5.72 -30.97
CA THR A 24 10.50 -7.16 -31.26
C THR A 24 10.15 -7.95 -29.99
N PRO A 25 9.54 -9.14 -30.08
CA PRO A 25 9.38 -10.05 -28.94
C PRO A 25 10.70 -10.35 -28.24
N LEU A 26 11.83 -10.26 -28.97
CA LEU A 26 13.17 -10.32 -28.38
C LEU A 26 13.43 -9.12 -27.46
N LEU A 27 13.18 -7.90 -27.93
CA LEU A 27 13.30 -6.70 -27.11
C LEU A 27 12.36 -6.73 -25.89
N GLN A 28 11.12 -7.21 -26.06
CA GLN A 28 10.20 -7.36 -24.94
C GLN A 28 10.72 -8.35 -23.90
N HIS A 29 11.27 -9.48 -24.35
CA HIS A 29 11.89 -10.47 -23.48
C HIS A 29 13.11 -9.91 -22.73
N GLU A 30 13.99 -9.20 -23.43
CA GLU A 30 15.15 -8.52 -22.81
C GLU A 30 14.71 -7.52 -21.74
N LEU A 31 13.68 -6.71 -22.04
CA LEU A 31 13.12 -5.77 -21.05
C LEU A 31 12.51 -6.50 -19.85
N VAL A 32 11.83 -7.64 -20.04
CA VAL A 32 11.25 -8.41 -18.92
C VAL A 32 12.32 -9.12 -18.10
N ARG A 33 13.45 -9.55 -18.70
CA ARG A 33 14.56 -10.17 -17.96
C ARG A 33 15.18 -9.25 -16.91
N GLU A 34 15.08 -7.94 -17.10
CA GLU A 34 15.52 -6.94 -16.12
C GLU A 34 14.47 -6.67 -15.02
N THR A 35 13.28 -7.26 -15.13
CA THR A 35 12.21 -7.14 -14.14
C THR A 35 12.11 -8.37 -13.25
N VAL A 36 11.37 -8.24 -12.15
CA VAL A 36 11.08 -9.34 -11.21
C VAL A 36 9.84 -10.15 -11.62
N LEU A 37 9.29 -9.89 -12.82
CA LEU A 37 8.04 -10.51 -13.25
C LEU A 37 8.27 -11.98 -13.62
N PRO A 38 7.42 -12.91 -13.14
CA PRO A 38 7.40 -14.27 -13.65
C PRO A 38 7.18 -14.25 -15.18
N CYS A 39 7.98 -15.05 -15.88
CA CYS A 39 7.98 -15.14 -17.34
C CYS A 39 7.64 -16.57 -17.75
N LEU A 40 6.68 -16.73 -18.67
CA LEU A 40 6.33 -18.02 -19.25
C LEU A 40 6.51 -17.99 -20.77
N HIS A 41 7.26 -18.96 -21.28
CA HIS A 41 7.42 -19.17 -22.72
C HIS A 41 6.64 -20.41 -23.14
N TRP A 42 5.66 -20.23 -24.03
CA TRP A 42 4.88 -21.34 -24.56
C TRP A 42 5.27 -21.67 -25.99
N ARG A 43 5.31 -22.96 -26.30
CA ARG A 43 5.49 -23.49 -27.65
C ARG A 43 4.50 -24.61 -27.91
N HIS A 44 3.95 -24.65 -29.13
CA HIS A 44 3.17 -25.80 -29.57
C HIS A 44 4.08 -27.04 -29.72
N PRO A 45 3.68 -28.24 -29.26
CA PRO A 45 4.51 -29.43 -29.29
C PRO A 45 5.12 -29.72 -30.67
N ASP A 46 4.31 -29.55 -31.72
CA ASP A 46 4.68 -29.82 -33.11
C ASP A 46 5.48 -28.70 -33.80
N THR A 47 5.70 -27.56 -33.14
CA THR A 47 6.48 -26.46 -33.74
C THR A 47 7.96 -26.63 -33.38
N PRO A 48 8.84 -27.09 -34.29
CA PRO A 48 10.24 -27.31 -33.96
C PRO A 48 10.89 -25.98 -33.56
N LEU A 49 11.62 -25.95 -32.44
CA LEU A 49 12.31 -24.74 -32.02
C LEU A 49 13.71 -24.71 -32.61
N GLU A 50 14.09 -23.59 -33.23
CA GLU A 50 15.44 -23.36 -33.70
C GLU A 50 16.44 -23.34 -32.54
N SER A 51 17.64 -23.85 -32.80
CA SER A 51 18.72 -23.99 -31.81
C SER A 51 19.03 -22.66 -31.10
N GLU A 52 19.01 -21.55 -31.83
CA GLU A 52 19.27 -20.21 -31.30
C GLU A 52 18.21 -19.75 -30.27
N LEU A 53 16.93 -20.07 -30.52
CA LEU A 53 15.85 -19.74 -29.58
C LEU A 53 15.92 -20.64 -28.34
N ARG A 54 16.33 -21.90 -28.51
CA ARG A 54 16.53 -22.83 -27.39
C ARG A 54 17.62 -22.34 -26.44
N GLU A 55 18.74 -21.86 -26.96
CA GLU A 55 19.83 -21.31 -26.14
C GLU A 55 19.42 -20.02 -25.41
N ARG A 56 18.62 -19.17 -26.06
CA ARG A 56 18.22 -17.86 -25.50
C ARG A 56 17.14 -17.92 -24.43
N PHE A 57 16.11 -18.75 -24.63
CA PHE A 57 14.99 -18.85 -23.68
C PHE A 57 15.18 -19.95 -22.62
N GLY A 58 16.25 -20.75 -22.73
CA GLY A 58 16.64 -21.72 -21.72
C GLY A 58 15.63 -22.85 -21.48
N THR A 59 15.69 -23.45 -20.29
CA THR A 59 14.87 -24.60 -19.86
C THR A 59 13.45 -24.24 -19.41
N GLU A 60 13.12 -22.95 -19.34
CA GLU A 60 11.83 -22.45 -18.82
C GLU A 60 10.72 -22.45 -19.90
N GLN A 61 10.81 -23.36 -20.86
CA GLN A 61 9.86 -23.48 -21.95
C GLN A 61 8.80 -24.54 -21.66
N ILE A 62 7.54 -24.16 -21.83
CA ILE A 62 6.41 -25.06 -21.70
C ILE A 62 5.98 -25.51 -23.10
N SER A 63 6.22 -26.79 -23.39
CA SER A 63 5.83 -27.45 -24.64
C SER A 63 4.61 -28.33 -24.40
N CYS A 64 3.41 -27.77 -24.52
CA CYS A 64 2.16 -28.49 -24.28
C CYS A 64 1.02 -27.96 -25.17
N GLY A 65 -0.12 -28.64 -25.17
CA GLY A 65 -1.30 -28.16 -25.89
C GLY A 65 -1.78 -26.79 -25.36
N LEU A 66 -2.45 -26.00 -26.20
CA LEU A 66 -2.88 -24.65 -25.81
C LEU A 66 -3.81 -24.66 -24.58
N GLU A 67 -4.72 -25.64 -24.49
CA GLU A 67 -5.63 -25.76 -23.34
C GLU A 67 -4.88 -26.10 -22.05
N GLU A 68 -3.88 -27.00 -22.12
CA GLU A 68 -3.02 -27.30 -20.98
C GLU A 68 -2.22 -26.07 -20.55
N PHE A 69 -1.75 -25.27 -21.51
CA PHE A 69 -1.05 -24.04 -21.23
C PHE A 69 -1.94 -23.00 -20.55
N LYS A 70 -3.18 -22.80 -21.00
CA LYS A 70 -4.15 -21.92 -20.32
C LYS A 70 -4.36 -22.33 -18.87
N GLN A 71 -4.52 -23.63 -18.61
CA GLN A 71 -4.62 -24.17 -17.25
C GLN A 71 -3.35 -23.89 -16.43
N HIS A 72 -2.17 -23.98 -17.06
CA HIS A 72 -0.91 -23.62 -16.41
C HIS A 72 -0.86 -22.14 -16.04
N VAL A 73 -1.26 -21.25 -16.96
CA VAL A 73 -1.32 -19.80 -16.72
C VAL A 73 -2.26 -19.47 -15.56
N ILE A 74 -3.46 -20.06 -15.53
CA ILE A 74 -4.41 -19.86 -14.42
C ILE A 74 -3.78 -20.27 -13.09
N ARG A 75 -3.18 -21.46 -13.01
CA ARG A 75 -2.51 -21.92 -11.78
C ARG A 75 -1.36 -21.02 -11.34
N GLN A 76 -0.63 -20.43 -12.28
CA GLN A 76 0.44 -19.48 -11.96
C GLN A 76 -0.13 -18.16 -11.44
N LEU A 77 -1.20 -17.65 -12.07
CA LEU A 77 -1.90 -16.47 -11.59
C LEU A 77 -2.50 -16.71 -10.20
N ASP A 78 -3.09 -17.88 -9.93
CA ASP A 78 -3.62 -18.23 -8.62
C ASP A 78 -2.51 -18.26 -7.55
N LYS A 79 -1.33 -18.82 -7.88
CA LYS A 79 -0.17 -18.82 -6.97
C LYS A 79 0.32 -17.41 -6.69
N ILE A 80 0.41 -16.57 -7.72
CA ILE A 80 0.79 -15.16 -7.58
C ILE A 80 -0.24 -14.43 -6.73
N GLY A 81 -1.54 -14.67 -6.97
CA GLY A 81 -2.65 -14.10 -6.22
C GLY A 81 -2.70 -14.54 -4.75
N GLN A 82 -2.37 -15.80 -4.45
CA GLN A 82 -2.27 -16.31 -3.07
C GLN A 82 -1.04 -15.80 -2.32
N GLN A 83 0.07 -15.54 -3.03
CA GLN A 83 1.27 -14.93 -2.45
C GLN A 83 1.14 -13.42 -2.28
N LYS A 84 0.23 -12.79 -3.02
CA LYS A 84 -0.17 -11.41 -2.82
C LYS A 84 -1.16 -11.39 -1.64
N PRO A 85 -0.93 -10.60 -0.57
CA PRO A 85 -1.96 -10.45 0.46
C PRO A 85 -3.24 -10.01 -0.24
N GLU A 86 -4.34 -10.75 -0.01
CA GLU A 86 -5.63 -10.61 -0.69
C GLU A 86 -6.08 -9.16 -0.72
N LYS A 87 -5.79 -8.43 -1.81
CA LYS A 87 -6.46 -7.14 -2.05
C LYS A 87 -7.93 -7.49 -2.23
N SER A 88 -8.69 -7.35 -1.15
CA SER A 88 -10.13 -7.49 -1.10
C SER A 88 -10.71 -6.75 -2.30
N SER A 89 -11.19 -7.53 -3.26
CA SER A 89 -11.97 -7.07 -4.38
C SER A 89 -13.34 -6.64 -3.86
N ALA A 90 -13.40 -5.47 -3.25
CA ALA A 90 -14.62 -4.71 -3.04
C ALA A 90 -14.31 -3.26 -3.42
N ALA A 91 -14.41 -2.98 -4.72
CA ALA A 91 -14.56 -1.63 -5.24
C ALA A 91 -15.96 -1.09 -4.86
N GLN A 92 -16.21 -1.01 -3.56
CA GLN A 92 -17.29 -0.24 -2.94
C GLN A 92 -16.60 0.67 -1.95
N SER A 93 -16.31 1.89 -2.39
CA SER A 93 -16.07 3.08 -1.55
C SER A 93 -15.68 2.74 -0.11
N ALA A 94 -14.49 2.16 0.09
CA ALA A 94 -14.02 1.87 1.44
C ALA A 94 -13.85 3.24 2.11
N CYS A 95 -14.78 3.53 3.01
CA CYS A 95 -14.66 4.63 3.96
C CYS A 95 -13.42 4.29 4.77
N ASP A 96 -12.28 4.91 4.48
CA ASP A 96 -11.03 4.60 5.19
C ASP A 96 -11.26 4.84 6.68
N PHE A 97 -10.88 3.90 7.54
CA PHE A 97 -11.02 4.10 8.98
C PHE A 97 -9.86 4.97 9.49
N ILE A 98 -10.18 6.15 10.03
CA ILE A 98 -9.22 7.10 10.61
C ILE A 98 -9.19 6.94 12.12
N PHE A 99 -8.03 6.63 12.67
CA PHE A 99 -7.78 6.74 14.10
C PHE A 99 -7.01 8.03 14.40
N ILE A 100 -7.57 8.90 15.23
CA ILE A 100 -6.92 10.13 15.70
C ILE A 100 -6.42 9.92 17.12
N ASP A 101 -5.12 9.66 17.24
CA ASP A 101 -4.44 9.40 18.49
C ASP A 101 -3.85 10.69 19.06
N ALA A 102 -4.12 10.96 20.33
CA ALA A 102 -3.69 12.17 20.99
C ALA A 102 -3.44 11.92 22.47
N ALA A 103 -2.53 12.68 23.05
CA ALA A 103 -2.32 12.69 24.48
C ALA A 103 -3.55 13.30 25.19
N PRO A 104 -3.79 12.99 26.48
CA PRO A 104 -4.92 13.53 27.23
C PRO A 104 -5.04 15.07 27.17
N GLU A 105 -3.90 15.77 27.15
CA GLU A 105 -3.84 17.23 27.09
C GLU A 105 -4.30 17.80 25.74
N ASP A 106 -4.20 17.00 24.67
CA ASP A 106 -4.54 17.39 23.30
C ASP A 106 -5.95 16.93 22.90
N MET A 107 -6.70 16.24 23.77
CA MET A 107 -8.01 15.67 23.45
C MET A 107 -9.07 16.70 23.02
N HIS A 108 -9.03 17.91 23.58
CA HIS A 108 -9.93 18.99 23.14
C HIS A 108 -9.71 19.38 21.67
N LEU A 109 -8.46 19.33 21.21
CA LEU A 109 -8.14 19.55 19.81
C LEU A 109 -8.61 18.37 18.96
N THR A 110 -8.43 17.14 19.44
CA THR A 110 -8.93 15.91 18.81
C THR A 110 -10.43 15.97 18.54
N GLU A 111 -11.23 16.34 19.53
CA GLU A 111 -12.69 16.42 19.40
C GLU A 111 -13.15 17.49 18.40
N LYS A 112 -12.41 18.60 18.30
CA LYS A 112 -12.68 19.63 17.29
C LYS A 112 -12.31 19.15 15.89
N LEU A 113 -11.13 18.56 15.74
CA LEU A 113 -10.65 18.02 14.47
C LEU A 113 -11.58 16.91 13.97
N MET A 114 -12.00 16.00 14.84
CA MET A 114 -12.95 14.93 14.52
C MET A 114 -14.24 15.52 13.94
N ARG A 115 -14.82 16.55 14.59
CA ARG A 115 -16.02 17.23 14.08
C ARG A 115 -15.79 17.86 12.71
N CYS A 116 -14.67 18.56 12.53
CA CYS A 116 -14.33 19.14 11.22
C CYS A 116 -14.18 18.07 10.14
N LEU A 117 -13.56 16.92 10.44
CA LEU A 117 -13.39 15.83 9.48
C LEU A 117 -14.71 15.11 9.16
N GLN A 118 -15.61 14.98 10.13
CA GLN A 118 -16.94 14.41 9.94
C GLN A 118 -17.79 15.21 8.93
N GLU A 119 -17.56 16.52 8.79
CA GLU A 119 -18.28 17.36 7.80
C GLU A 119 -18.00 16.96 6.34
N TYR A 120 -16.90 16.24 6.08
CA TYR A 120 -16.51 15.85 4.73
C TYR A 120 -17.04 14.45 4.30
N ASP A 121 -17.69 13.71 5.21
CA ASP A 121 -18.43 12.45 4.98
C ASP A 121 -17.70 11.40 4.10
N PHE A 122 -16.40 11.19 4.35
CA PHE A 122 -15.59 10.25 3.54
C PHE A 122 -14.88 9.14 4.35
N CYS A 123 -14.91 9.20 5.68
CA CYS A 123 -14.21 8.26 6.57
C CYS A 123 -14.97 8.02 7.88
N ASP A 124 -14.88 6.80 8.40
CA ASP A 124 -15.20 6.50 9.79
C ASP A 124 -14.04 6.99 10.68
N ILE A 125 -14.34 7.58 11.83
CA ILE A 125 -13.33 8.19 12.70
C ILE A 125 -13.46 7.64 14.13
N SER A 126 -12.36 7.20 14.72
CA SER A 126 -12.25 6.90 16.14
C SER A 126 -11.19 7.74 16.84
N VAL A 127 -11.35 7.85 18.16
CA VAL A 127 -10.44 8.52 19.09
C VAL A 127 -10.24 7.62 20.31
N PRO A 128 -9.12 7.73 21.05
CA PRO A 128 -8.89 6.93 22.24
C PRO A 128 -10.02 7.04 23.27
N LEU A 129 -10.38 5.92 23.90
CA LEU A 129 -11.34 5.93 25.01
C LEU A 129 -10.78 6.68 26.23
N GLN A 130 -11.48 7.74 26.67
CA GLN A 130 -11.06 8.52 27.85
C GLN A 130 -11.41 7.83 29.18
N ASP A 131 -12.57 7.17 29.27
CA ASP A 131 -13.09 6.58 30.50
C ASP A 131 -12.90 5.06 30.59
N THR A 132 -11.67 4.60 30.36
CA THR A 132 -11.37 3.18 30.56
C THR A 132 -11.27 2.82 32.03
N ARG A 133 -11.86 1.68 32.42
CA ARG A 133 -11.84 1.18 33.80
C ARG A 133 -10.47 0.65 34.23
N SER A 134 -9.60 0.33 33.27
CA SER A 134 -8.25 -0.20 33.52
C SER A 134 -7.26 0.21 32.44
N ALA A 135 -5.99 0.34 32.81
CA ALA A 135 -4.90 0.62 31.87
C ALA A 135 -4.75 -0.49 30.80
N LEU A 136 -5.08 -1.74 31.16
CA LEU A 136 -5.05 -2.87 30.23
C LEU A 136 -6.11 -2.72 29.13
N ASP A 137 -7.31 -2.24 29.49
CA ASP A 137 -8.37 -1.99 28.51
C ASP A 137 -8.00 -0.83 27.59
N ALA A 138 -7.39 0.25 28.11
CA ALA A 138 -6.89 1.36 27.28
C ALA A 138 -5.82 0.90 26.28
N MET A 139 -4.87 0.08 26.73
CA MET A 139 -3.84 -0.47 25.85
C MET A 139 -4.43 -1.38 24.78
N ARG A 140 -5.42 -2.21 25.12
CA ARG A 140 -6.12 -3.07 24.15
C ARG A 140 -6.87 -2.25 23.12
N ASP A 141 -7.63 -1.24 23.55
CA ASP A 141 -8.35 -0.31 22.68
C ASP A 141 -7.40 0.40 21.72
N LEU A 142 -6.27 0.91 22.22
CA LEU A 142 -5.24 1.54 21.40
C LEU A 142 -4.65 0.57 20.36
N GLU A 143 -4.30 -0.65 20.77
CA GLU A 143 -3.78 -1.67 19.86
C GLU A 143 -4.80 -2.09 18.79
N GLU A 144 -6.08 -2.22 19.15
CA GLU A 144 -7.17 -2.53 18.23
C GLU A 144 -7.37 -1.40 17.23
N ASN A 145 -7.45 -0.14 17.68
CA ASN A 145 -7.56 1.01 16.79
C ASN A 145 -6.39 1.08 15.80
N TYR A 146 -5.15 0.90 16.24
CA TYR A 146 -4.02 0.80 15.30
C TYR A 146 -4.09 -0.43 14.38
N ARG A 147 -4.66 -1.54 14.84
CA ARG A 147 -4.75 -2.74 14.00
C ARG A 147 -5.80 -2.61 12.91
N GLU A 148 -6.87 -1.87 13.15
CA GLU A 148 -7.97 -1.70 12.19
C GLU A 148 -7.79 -0.45 11.31
N ALA A 149 -7.30 0.68 11.84
CA ALA A 149 -7.26 1.97 11.11
C ALA A 149 -6.43 1.97 9.83
N ASP A 150 -7.00 2.39 8.71
CA ASP A 150 -6.25 2.58 7.46
C ASP A 150 -5.36 3.82 7.53
N ILE A 151 -5.81 4.83 8.27
CA ILE A 151 -5.13 6.09 8.47
C ILE A 151 -4.95 6.34 9.96
N VAL A 152 -3.73 6.68 10.36
CA VAL A 152 -3.40 7.05 11.74
C VAL A 152 -2.96 8.50 11.76
N LEU A 153 -3.69 9.35 12.47
CA LEU A 153 -3.33 10.74 12.73
C LEU A 153 -2.86 10.85 14.18
N LEU A 154 -1.59 11.18 14.40
CA LEU A 154 -1.04 11.46 15.72
C LEU A 154 -1.01 12.97 15.94
N LEU A 155 -1.73 13.47 16.95
CA LEU A 155 -1.68 14.88 17.32
C LEU A 155 -0.49 15.13 18.24
N TYR A 156 0.36 16.08 17.85
CA TYR A 156 1.53 16.51 18.58
C TYR A 156 1.47 18.02 18.79
N HIS A 157 0.65 18.45 19.75
CA HIS A 157 0.52 19.86 20.13
C HIS A 157 1.20 20.12 21.49
N THR A 158 0.67 19.51 22.56
CA THR A 158 1.20 19.62 23.93
C THR A 158 1.93 18.36 24.36
N ALA A 159 1.62 17.22 23.72
CA ALA A 159 2.24 15.93 24.02
C ALA A 159 3.78 15.98 24.01
N SER A 160 4.43 15.12 24.79
CA SER A 160 5.90 15.04 24.77
C SER A 160 6.43 14.30 23.54
N GLN A 161 7.64 14.61 23.07
CA GLN A 161 8.30 13.87 21.99
C GLN A 161 8.44 12.37 22.31
N ALA A 162 8.69 12.03 23.57
CA ALA A 162 8.81 10.64 24.03
C ALA A 162 7.49 9.88 23.85
N TRP A 163 6.37 10.52 24.17
CA TRP A 163 5.03 9.98 23.99
C TRP A 163 4.73 9.71 22.51
N VAL A 164 4.97 10.70 21.64
CA VAL A 164 4.78 10.57 20.18
C VAL A 164 5.62 9.41 19.63
N ARG A 165 6.88 9.31 20.06
CA ARG A 165 7.78 8.23 19.63
C ARG A 165 7.28 6.86 20.09
N GLU A 166 6.81 6.73 21.32
CA GLU A 166 6.27 5.48 21.87
C GLU A 166 5.02 5.03 21.09
N HIS A 167 4.11 5.96 20.83
CA HIS A 167 2.89 5.71 20.06
C HIS A 167 3.19 5.31 18.60
N LEU A 168 4.16 5.95 17.95
CA LEU A 168 4.64 5.52 16.62
C LEU A 168 5.28 4.12 16.63
N LEU A 169 5.98 3.75 17.71
CA LEU A 169 6.50 2.38 17.88
C LEU A 169 5.37 1.38 18.07
N ASN A 170 4.31 1.73 18.79
CA ASN A 170 3.13 0.89 18.97
C ASN A 170 2.34 0.73 17.67
N CYS A 171 2.12 1.81 16.92
CA CYS A 171 1.59 1.77 15.56
C CYS A 171 2.42 0.83 14.66
N ARG A 172 3.76 0.94 14.67
CA ARG A 172 4.63 0.03 13.90
C ARG A 172 4.48 -1.44 14.33
N LYS A 173 4.34 -1.72 15.63
CA LYS A 173 4.10 -3.09 16.14
C LYS A 173 2.76 -3.62 15.64
N ALA A 174 1.70 -2.81 15.70
CA ALA A 174 0.37 -3.16 15.21
C ALA A 174 0.38 -3.38 13.69
N GLN A 175 1.08 -2.54 12.93
CA GLN A 175 1.24 -2.66 11.48
C GLN A 175 1.83 -4.00 11.05
N ARG A 176 2.72 -4.61 11.84
CA ARG A 176 3.27 -5.95 11.56
C ARG A 176 2.25 -7.07 11.69
N LYS A 177 1.16 -6.84 12.42
CA LYS A 177 0.06 -7.80 12.61
C LYS A 177 -1.03 -7.63 11.53
N ARG A 178 -0.96 -6.61 10.68
CA ARG A 178 -1.93 -6.33 9.62
C ARG A 178 -1.56 -7.05 8.32
N SER A 179 -2.57 -7.40 7.53
CA SER A 179 -2.39 -7.89 6.16
C SER A 179 -1.87 -6.80 5.21
N PHE A 180 -2.24 -5.54 5.47
CA PHE A 180 -1.85 -4.36 4.69
C PHE A 180 -1.27 -3.26 5.59
N PRO A 181 -0.23 -2.55 5.12
CA PRO A 181 0.27 -1.38 5.83
C PRO A 181 -0.78 -0.26 5.82
N HIS A 182 -0.77 0.60 6.84
CA HIS A 182 -1.53 1.86 6.85
C HIS A 182 -1.32 2.66 5.56
N HIS A 183 -2.39 3.21 4.99
CA HIS A 183 -2.32 4.10 3.83
C HIS A 183 -1.55 5.38 4.16
N LEU A 184 -1.76 5.90 5.38
CA LEU A 184 -1.13 7.11 5.87
C LEU A 184 -0.90 7.01 7.38
N ILE A 185 0.31 7.38 7.82
CA ILE A 185 0.60 7.69 9.21
C ILE A 185 1.03 9.16 9.22
N ALA A 186 0.27 10.03 9.85
CA ALA A 186 0.54 11.45 9.90
C ALA A 186 0.83 11.89 11.34
N VAL A 187 1.85 12.73 11.53
CA VAL A 187 2.05 13.46 12.79
C VAL A 187 1.70 14.92 12.52
N CYS A 188 0.65 15.41 13.15
CA CYS A 188 0.19 16.80 13.03
C CYS A 188 0.80 17.62 14.17
N GLN A 189 1.68 18.55 13.83
CA GLN A 189 2.39 19.40 14.79
C GLN A 189 2.20 20.89 14.47
N ASP A 190 2.07 21.70 15.52
CA ASP A 190 1.85 23.15 15.42
C ASP A 190 3.13 23.97 15.52
N ARG A 191 4.24 23.37 15.98
CA ARG A 191 5.53 24.05 16.15
C ARG A 191 6.60 23.47 15.25
N PRO A 192 7.33 24.31 14.49
CA PRO A 192 8.38 23.85 13.60
C PRO A 192 9.67 23.58 14.41
N GLU A 193 9.78 24.17 15.61
CA GLU A 193 10.95 24.23 16.47
C GLU A 193 11.16 23.02 17.41
N ASN A 194 10.42 21.92 17.23
CA ASN A 194 10.90 20.63 17.74
C ASN A 194 12.08 20.16 16.85
N GLU A 195 13.16 20.95 16.81
CA GLU A 195 14.37 20.78 15.98
C GLU A 195 15.01 19.40 16.18
N LYS A 196 14.79 18.81 17.36
CA LYS A 196 15.05 17.41 17.64
C LYS A 196 13.90 16.61 17.04
N GLY A 197 13.94 16.36 15.72
CA GLY A 197 12.94 15.55 15.05
C GLY A 197 12.61 14.27 15.83
N ILE A 198 11.41 13.72 15.65
CA ILE A 198 10.80 12.61 16.43
C ILE A 198 11.75 11.39 16.59
N GLY A 199 12.75 11.27 15.70
CA GLY A 199 13.85 10.31 15.82
C GLY A 199 13.44 8.91 15.36
N ILE A 200 12.32 8.81 14.66
CA ILE A 200 11.81 7.60 14.04
C ILE A 200 11.31 7.94 12.63
N THR A 201 11.53 7.03 11.69
CA THR A 201 11.03 7.13 10.32
C THR A 201 10.31 5.83 10.00
N LEU A 202 9.06 5.92 9.54
CA LEU A 202 8.29 4.79 9.02
C LEU A 202 8.04 5.02 7.52
N ARG A 203 7.83 3.93 6.78
CA ARG A 203 7.69 3.97 5.30
C ARG A 203 6.58 4.91 4.82
N ASN A 204 5.50 5.02 5.62
CA ASN A 204 4.31 5.80 5.30
C ASN A 204 4.08 6.96 6.28
N LEU A 205 5.15 7.37 6.99
CA LEU A 205 5.09 8.49 7.94
C LEU A 205 5.21 9.82 7.18
N GLN A 206 4.24 10.70 7.40
CA GLN A 206 4.26 12.09 6.98
C GLN A 206 4.17 13.00 8.20
N VAL A 207 4.93 14.09 8.19
CA VAL A 207 4.86 15.11 9.25
C VAL A 207 4.15 16.32 8.67
N PHE A 208 3.00 16.65 9.25
CA PHE A 208 2.20 17.80 8.89
C PHE A 208 2.49 18.92 9.85
N TYR A 209 3.09 19.99 9.33
CA TYR A 209 3.24 21.21 10.07
C TYR A 209 2.04 22.12 9.81
N CYS A 210 1.28 22.41 10.85
CA CYS A 210 0.21 23.38 10.79
C CYS A 210 0.06 24.13 12.13
N PRO A 211 0.38 25.44 12.19
CA PRO A 211 0.26 26.25 13.39
C PRO A 211 -1.14 26.28 14.00
N ASP A 212 -2.17 26.18 13.17
CA ASP A 212 -3.57 26.10 13.59
C ASP A 212 -4.24 24.99 12.79
N LEU A 213 -4.24 23.77 13.36
CA LEU A 213 -4.78 22.58 12.70
C LEU A 213 -6.26 22.71 12.33
N LEU A 214 -6.99 23.64 12.95
CA LEU A 214 -8.40 23.90 12.68
C LEU A 214 -8.61 25.01 11.64
N ALA A 215 -7.54 25.68 11.20
CA ALA A 215 -7.62 26.64 10.12
C ALA A 215 -7.95 25.93 8.79
N GLU A 216 -8.91 26.50 8.07
CA GLU A 216 -9.43 25.96 6.80
C GLU A 216 -8.33 25.52 5.80
N PRO A 217 -7.24 26.29 5.57
CA PRO A 217 -6.20 25.87 4.63
C PRO A 217 -5.47 24.59 5.07
N CYS A 218 -5.26 24.41 6.38
CA CYS A 218 -4.61 23.22 6.91
C CYS A 218 -5.53 22.01 6.86
N LEU A 219 -6.80 22.17 7.22
CA LEU A 219 -7.80 21.12 7.11
C LEU A 219 -7.94 20.65 5.67
N GLN A 220 -8.06 21.56 4.70
CA GLN A 220 -8.14 21.20 3.28
C GLN A 220 -6.88 20.48 2.79
N THR A 221 -5.70 20.87 3.26
CA THR A 221 -4.45 20.19 2.93
C THR A 221 -4.43 18.77 3.50
N LEU A 222 -4.80 18.61 4.76
CA LEU A 222 -4.89 17.31 5.44
C LEU A 222 -5.91 16.39 4.73
N VAL A 223 -7.12 16.90 4.48
CA VAL A 223 -8.18 16.17 3.77
C VAL A 223 -7.76 15.80 2.35
N GLY A 224 -7.09 16.71 1.63
CA GLY A 224 -6.57 16.43 0.29
C GLY A 224 -5.55 15.30 0.28
N GLN A 225 -4.68 15.23 1.29
CA GLN A 225 -3.70 14.15 1.44
C GLN A 225 -4.37 12.83 1.80
N ILE A 226 -5.34 12.85 2.72
CA ILE A 226 -6.12 11.67 3.07
C ILE A 226 -6.82 11.12 1.81
N LYS A 227 -7.58 11.96 1.08
CA LYS A 227 -8.27 11.56 -0.16
C LYS A 227 -7.32 11.04 -1.23
N GLY A 228 -6.14 11.67 -1.37
CA GLY A 228 -5.11 11.23 -2.33
C GLY A 228 -4.50 9.87 -1.99
N LYS A 229 -4.54 9.43 -0.72
CA LYS A 229 -4.08 8.11 -0.28
C LYS A 229 -5.15 7.04 -0.36
N VAL A 230 -6.42 7.41 -0.13
CA VAL A 230 -7.56 6.50 -0.29
C VAL A 230 -7.71 6.02 -1.75
N GLN A 231 -7.38 6.87 -2.71
CA GLN A 231 -7.59 6.61 -4.14
C GLN A 231 -6.42 5.90 -4.86
N ALA A 232 -5.28 5.69 -4.20
CA ALA A 232 -4.03 5.22 -4.81
C ALA A 232 -3.74 3.73 -4.56
#